data_AF-A0A2S2NBI9-F1
#
_entry.id   AF-A0A2S2NBI9-F1
#
_cell.length_a   1.000
_cell.length_b   1.000
_cell.length_c   1.000
_cell.angle_alpha   90.00
_cell.angle_beta   90.00
_cell.angle_gamma   90.00
#
_symmetry.space_group_name_H-M   'P 1'
#
loop_
_entity.id
_entity.type
_entity.pdbx_description
1 polymer ?
#
loop_
_entity_poly.entity_id
_entity_poly.type
_entity_poly.pdbx_seq_one_letter_code
_entity_poly.pdbx_strand_id
1 'polypeptide(L)'
;MRRKFSKTSDGALVDKVTFEWFCRARSYNLPVSGPLLQEKAREVANEVGLENFKASNGWLQKFRERHNISFKNICGEGNSVDTSVVEKWLEKLKTLISEYEPKNIFNCDETGLFFRALPDKTLCLKNEICRGGKIAKDR
;
A
#
# COMPACT_ATOMS: atom_id res chain seq x y z
N MET A 1 28.58 1.74 -21.99
CA MET A 1 28.10 3.10 -22.36
C MET A 1 26.95 3.49 -21.43
N ARG A 2 27.19 4.30 -20.38
CA ARG A 2 26.12 4.78 -19.49
C ARG A 2 25.43 5.98 -20.16
N ARG A 3 24.17 5.82 -20.57
CA ARG A 3 23.36 6.96 -21.05
C ARG A 3 23.14 7.91 -19.87
N LYS A 4 23.83 9.06 -19.88
CA LYS A 4 23.49 10.21 -19.04
C LYS A 4 22.10 10.68 -19.50
N PHE A 5 21.10 10.57 -18.64
CA PHE A 5 19.84 11.26 -18.86
C PHE A 5 20.17 12.76 -18.84
N SER A 6 20.09 13.40 -20.00
CA SER A 6 20.11 14.86 -20.08
C SER A 6 18.99 15.38 -19.19
N LYS A 7 19.27 16.42 -18.38
CA LYS A 7 18.22 17.23 -17.74
C LYS A 7 17.50 18.00 -18.85
N THR A 8 16.65 17.35 -19.63
CA THR A 8 15.61 18.04 -20.38
C THR A 8 14.52 18.45 -19.39
N SER A 9 14.13 19.73 -19.43
CA SER A 9 13.14 20.35 -18.52
C SER A 9 11.88 19.51 -18.35
N ASP A 10 11.48 18.84 -19.43
CA ASP A 10 10.17 18.21 -19.53
C ASP A 10 10.15 16.85 -18.83
N GLY A 11 11.24 16.08 -18.90
CA GLY A 11 11.36 14.82 -18.16
C GLY A 11 11.44 15.02 -16.65
N ALA A 12 12.05 16.13 -16.22
CA ALA A 12 12.06 16.54 -14.81
C ALA A 12 10.67 17.02 -14.34
N LEU A 13 9.90 17.65 -15.22
CA LEU A 13 8.52 18.04 -14.94
C LEU A 13 7.62 16.82 -14.74
N VAL A 14 7.71 15.82 -15.62
CA VAL A 14 6.95 14.55 -15.48
C VAL A 14 7.29 13.88 -14.15
N ASP A 15 8.57 13.82 -13.78
CA ASP A 15 9.01 13.26 -12.50
C ASP A 15 8.40 13.99 -11.31
N LYS A 16 8.47 15.33 -11.29
CA LYS A 16 7.96 16.18 -10.21
C LYS A 16 6.44 16.03 -10.05
N VAL A 17 5.67 16.20 -11.13
CA VAL A 17 4.21 16.18 -11.09
C VAL A 17 3.69 14.78 -10.72
N THR A 18 4.33 13.72 -11.23
CA THR A 18 3.97 12.34 -10.84
C THR A 18 4.22 12.10 -9.35
N PHE A 19 5.30 12.67 -8.80
CA PHE A 19 5.60 12.56 -7.38
C PHE A 19 4.61 13.33 -6.50
N GLU A 20 4.25 14.55 -6.88
CA GLU A 20 3.23 15.34 -6.17
C GLU A 20 1.87 14.62 -6.16
N TRP A 21 1.48 14.04 -7.30
CA TRP A 21 0.29 13.19 -7.38
C TRP A 21 0.38 11.95 -6.47
N PHE A 22 1.53 11.27 -6.45
CA PHE A 22 1.75 10.11 -5.57
C PHE A 22 1.59 10.49 -4.10
N CYS A 23 2.22 11.56 -3.65
CA CYS A 23 2.10 12.06 -2.28
C CYS A 23 0.65 12.40 -1.93
N ARG A 24 -0.09 13.05 -2.84
CA ARG A 24 -1.50 13.34 -2.66
C ARG A 24 -2.34 12.06 -2.57
N ALA A 25 -2.14 11.08 -3.45
CA ALA A 25 -2.87 9.81 -3.39
C ALA A 25 -2.62 9.08 -2.06
N ARG A 26 -1.37 9.06 -1.58
CA ARG A 26 -1.00 8.45 -0.31
C ARG A 26 -1.54 9.20 0.91
N SER A 27 -1.68 10.53 0.87
CA SER A 27 -2.29 11.29 1.97
C SER A 27 -3.78 10.98 2.17
N TYR A 28 -4.47 10.54 1.11
CA TYR A 28 -5.83 9.98 1.18
C TYR A 28 -5.88 8.47 1.49
N ASN A 29 -4.74 7.87 1.88
CA ASN A 29 -4.59 6.42 2.10
C ASN A 29 -4.92 5.53 0.89
N LEU A 30 -4.90 6.08 -0.33
CA LEU A 30 -5.16 5.29 -1.53
C LEU A 30 -3.94 4.40 -1.84
N PRO A 31 -4.16 3.11 -2.15
CA PRO A 31 -3.08 2.25 -2.60
C PRO A 31 -2.64 2.65 -4.01
N VAL A 32 -1.35 2.79 -4.21
CA VAL A 32 -0.74 3.10 -5.51
C VAL A 32 0.20 1.96 -5.90
N SER A 33 -0.14 1.29 -6.99
CA SER A 33 0.68 0.22 -7.57
C SER A 33 1.72 0.77 -8.54
N GLY A 34 2.74 -0.03 -8.86
CA GLY A 34 3.74 0.30 -9.89
C GLY A 34 3.12 0.60 -11.25
N PRO A 35 2.23 -0.26 -11.79
CA PRO A 35 1.53 0.00 -13.04
C PRO A 35 0.71 1.29 -13.01
N LEU A 36 -0.01 1.57 -11.91
CA LEU A 36 -0.77 2.82 -11.77
C LEU A 36 0.12 4.06 -11.82
N LEU A 37 1.29 3.99 -11.18
CA LEU A 37 2.27 5.07 -11.23
C LEU A 37 2.84 5.28 -12.64
N GLN A 38 3.01 4.20 -13.41
CA GLN A 38 3.46 4.26 -14.80
C GLN A 38 2.38 4.81 -15.75
N GLU A 39 1.10 4.52 -15.50
CA GLU A 39 -0.03 5.14 -16.21
C GLU A 39 -0.06 6.63 -15.93
N LYS A 40 -0.03 7.04 -14.65
CA LYS A 40 -0.03 8.46 -14.29
C LYS A 40 1.13 9.23 -14.91
N ALA A 41 2.33 8.64 -14.93
CA ALA A 41 3.49 9.27 -15.56
C ALA A 41 3.33 9.45 -17.08
N ARG A 42 2.61 8.55 -17.76
CA ARG A 42 2.27 8.69 -19.19
C ARG A 42 1.21 9.75 -19.43
N GLU A 43 0.19 9.82 -18.59
CA GLU A 43 -0.81 10.90 -18.65
C GLU A 43 -0.14 12.27 -18.54
N VAL A 44 0.69 12.44 -17.49
CA VAL A 44 1.44 13.70 -17.28
C VAL A 44 2.36 13.99 -18.45
N ALA A 45 3.03 12.98 -19.02
CA ALA A 45 3.88 13.16 -20.18
C ALA A 45 3.09 13.65 -21.41
N ASN A 46 1.89 13.10 -21.64
CA ASN A 46 1.02 13.55 -22.73
C ASN A 46 0.56 14.99 -22.52
N GLU A 47 0.20 15.37 -21.28
CA GLU A 47 -0.22 16.73 -20.92
C GLU A 47 0.89 17.77 -21.17
N VAL A 48 2.16 17.39 -21.01
CA VAL A 48 3.32 18.27 -21.25
C VAL A 48 3.91 18.15 -22.66
N GLY A 49 3.26 17.40 -23.57
CA GLY A 49 3.70 17.25 -24.97
C GLY A 49 4.85 16.27 -25.19
N LEU A 50 5.14 15.38 -24.23
CA LEU A 50 6.15 14.32 -24.32
C LEU A 50 5.53 12.99 -24.77
N GLU A 51 5.03 12.93 -26.00
CA GLU A 51 4.30 11.77 -26.56
C GLU A 51 5.14 10.46 -26.60
N ASN A 52 6.47 10.58 -26.66
CA ASN A 52 7.39 9.43 -26.71
C ASN A 52 7.91 9.00 -25.33
N PHE A 53 7.36 9.54 -24.24
CA PHE A 53 7.79 9.18 -22.90
C PHE A 53 7.42 7.73 -22.56
N LYS A 54 8.44 6.91 -22.30
CA LYS A 54 8.26 5.53 -21.88
C LYS A 54 8.40 5.44 -20.36
N ALA A 55 7.27 5.30 -19.67
CA ALA A 55 7.19 4.94 -18.26
C ALA A 55 7.63 3.47 -18.00
N SER A 56 8.81 3.10 -18.51
CA SER A 56 9.37 1.76 -18.45
C SER A 56 9.63 1.30 -17.02
N ASN A 57 9.84 -0.02 -16.82
CA ASN A 57 10.25 -0.56 -15.52
C ASN A 57 11.56 0.07 -15.00
N GLY A 58 12.49 0.40 -15.92
CA GLY A 58 13.73 1.10 -15.56
C GLY A 58 13.50 2.55 -15.11
N TRP A 59 12.52 3.25 -15.71
CA TRP A 59 12.11 4.57 -15.23
C TRP A 59 11.45 4.47 -13.84
N LEU A 60 10.52 3.52 -13.66
CA LEU A 60 9.84 3.28 -12.38
C LEU A 60 10.83 2.93 -11.26
N GLN A 61 11.83 2.09 -11.54
CA GLN A 61 12.89 1.78 -10.58
C GLN A 61 13.62 3.05 -10.14
N LYS A 62 14.10 3.85 -11.10
CA LYS A 62 14.83 5.09 -10.78
C LYS A 62 13.95 6.13 -10.10
N PHE A 63 12.66 6.21 -10.44
CA PHE A 63 11.69 7.07 -9.78
C PHE A 63 11.57 6.73 -8.30
N ARG A 64 11.41 5.44 -7.99
CA ARG A 64 11.36 4.94 -6.61
C ARG A 64 12.66 5.22 -5.85
N GLU A 65 13.81 5.01 -6.49
CA GLU A 65 15.11 5.30 -5.89
C GLU A 65 15.29 6.79 -5.60
N ARG A 66 14.93 7.69 -6.54
CA ARG A 66 15.00 9.15 -6.37
C ARG A 66 14.15 9.64 -5.19
N HIS A 67 12.94 9.11 -5.09
CA HIS A 67 11.91 9.58 -4.15
C HIS A 67 11.81 8.73 -2.88
N ASN A 68 12.75 7.79 -2.66
CA ASN A 68 12.77 6.89 -1.51
C ASN A 68 11.46 6.11 -1.29
N ILE A 69 10.83 5.66 -2.37
CA ILE A 69 9.60 4.88 -2.36
C ILE A 69 9.95 3.39 -2.28
N SER A 70 9.42 2.69 -1.28
CA SER A 70 9.52 1.25 -1.13
C SER A 70 8.18 0.55 -1.32
N PHE A 71 8.24 -0.72 -1.71
CA PHE A 71 7.06 -1.59 -1.75
C PHE A 71 6.82 -2.11 -0.34
N LYS A 72 5.63 -1.89 0.21
CA LYS A 72 5.24 -2.39 1.54
C LYS A 72 3.87 -3.05 1.44
N ASN A 73 3.66 -4.12 2.20
CA ASN A 73 2.32 -4.64 2.45
C ASN A 73 1.57 -3.60 3.29
N ILE A 74 0.31 -3.35 2.96
CA ILE A 74 -0.60 -2.52 3.74
C ILE A 74 -0.99 -3.37 4.95
N CYS A 75 -0.41 -3.10 6.12
CA CYS A 75 -0.88 -3.72 7.35
C CYS A 75 -2.25 -3.12 7.70
N GLY A 76 -3.32 -3.86 7.39
CA GLY A 76 -4.70 -3.46 7.66
C GLY A 76 -5.07 -3.41 9.14
N GLU A 77 -4.29 -4.03 10.03
CA GLU A 77 -4.68 -4.24 11.43
C GLU A 77 -3.53 -3.98 12.42
N GLY A 78 -2.72 -2.94 12.17
CA GLY A 78 -1.61 -2.61 13.05
C GLY A 78 -1.97 -1.73 14.27
N ASN A 79 -3.16 -1.11 14.29
CA ASN A 79 -3.48 -0.09 15.29
C ASN A 79 -4.84 -0.33 15.92
N SER A 80 -4.84 -0.36 17.26
CA SER A 80 -5.99 -0.34 18.18
C SER A 80 -6.51 -1.68 18.66
N VAL A 81 -5.62 -2.59 19.07
CA VAL A 81 -6.00 -3.56 20.10
C VAL A 81 -5.45 -3.06 21.43
N ASP A 82 -6.34 -2.69 22.35
CA ASP A 82 -5.97 -2.35 23.72
C ASP A 82 -5.48 -3.62 24.42
N THR A 83 -4.20 -3.66 24.75
CA THR A 83 -3.56 -4.83 25.37
C THR A 83 -4.20 -5.19 26.71
N SER A 84 -4.75 -4.21 27.44
CA SER A 84 -5.46 -4.46 28.70
C SER A 84 -6.77 -5.22 28.50
N VAL A 85 -7.45 -4.98 27.37
CA VAL A 85 -8.67 -5.72 26.99
C VAL A 85 -8.33 -7.15 26.62
N VAL A 86 -7.20 -7.36 25.91
CA VAL A 86 -6.72 -8.71 25.53
C VAL A 86 -6.38 -9.53 26.75
N GLU A 87 -5.63 -8.99 27.71
CA GLU A 87 -5.26 -9.70 28.94
C GLU A 87 -6.49 -10.12 29.75
N LYS A 88 -7.46 -9.23 29.90
CA LYS A 88 -8.73 -9.54 30.58
C LYS A 88 -9.54 -10.63 29.87
N TRP A 89 -9.56 -10.60 28.55
CA TRP A 89 -10.22 -11.64 27.75
C TRP A 89 -9.49 -12.98 27.82
N LEU A 90 -8.16 -12.98 27.88
CA LEU A 90 -7.36 -14.19 27.98
C LEU A 90 -7.65 -14.93 29.29
N GLU A 91 -7.73 -14.21 30.41
CA GLU A 91 -8.09 -14.79 31.70
C GLU A 91 -9.50 -15.37 31.69
N LYS A 92 -10.47 -14.62 31.13
CA LYS A 92 -11.85 -15.11 30.98
C LYS A 92 -11.94 -16.35 30.07
N LEU A 93 -11.16 -16.38 29.00
CA LEU A 93 -11.11 -17.48 28.05
C LEU A 93 -10.56 -18.76 28.69
N LYS A 94 -9.51 -18.66 29.51
CA LYS A 94 -8.96 -19.81 30.27
C LYS A 94 -10.01 -20.44 31.17
N THR A 95 -10.78 -19.62 31.89
CA THR A 95 -11.89 -20.10 32.72
C THR A 95 -12.94 -20.81 31.87
N LEU A 96 -13.39 -20.19 30.79
CA LEU A 96 -14.42 -20.77 29.91
C LEU A 96 -13.97 -22.10 29.30
N ILE A 97 -12.74 -22.18 28.82
CA ILE A 97 -12.21 -23.40 28.19
C ILE A 97 -12.03 -24.54 29.20
N SER A 98 -11.76 -24.23 30.47
CA SER A 98 -11.60 -25.25 31.52
C SER A 98 -12.86 -26.08 31.80
N GLU A 99 -14.03 -25.58 31.39
CA GLU A 99 -15.32 -26.28 31.52
C GLU A 99 -15.56 -27.30 30.39
N TYR A 100 -14.71 -27.32 29.35
CA TYR A 100 -14.86 -28.20 28.19
C TYR A 100 -13.67 -29.18 28.07
N GLU A 101 -13.98 -30.41 27.67
CA GLU A 101 -12.93 -31.38 27.32
C GLU A 101 -12.17 -30.92 26.06
N PRO A 102 -10.85 -31.20 25.94
CA PRO A 102 -10.03 -30.74 24.81
C PRO A 102 -10.59 -31.10 23.41
N LYS A 103 -11.26 -32.25 23.29
CA LYS A 103 -11.91 -32.71 22.05
C LYS A 103 -13.09 -31.85 21.58
N ASN A 104 -13.62 -31.00 22.45
CA ASN A 104 -14.76 -30.11 22.20
C ASN A 104 -14.34 -28.65 22.00
N ILE A 105 -13.03 -28.37 21.92
CA ILE A 105 -12.49 -27.04 21.65
C ILE A 105 -12.19 -26.98 20.16
N PHE A 106 -13.00 -26.22 19.42
CA PHE A 106 -12.84 -26.05 17.98
C PHE A 106 -12.33 -24.65 17.67
N ASN A 107 -11.33 -24.54 16.80
CA ASN A 107 -10.99 -23.27 16.18
C ASN A 107 -11.93 -23.06 14.98
N CYS A 108 -12.75 -22.02 15.02
CA CYS A 108 -13.56 -21.60 13.88
C CYS A 108 -13.01 -20.27 13.39
N ASP A 109 -12.36 -20.30 12.23
CA ASP A 109 -11.89 -19.08 11.57
C ASP A 109 -12.83 -18.72 10.41
N GLU A 110 -13.16 -17.43 10.30
CA GLU A 110 -14.08 -16.93 9.27
C GLU A 110 -13.30 -16.73 7.97
N THR A 111 -13.65 -17.49 6.92
CA THR A 111 -13.13 -17.21 5.58
C THR A 111 -13.92 -16.05 4.98
N GLY A 112 -13.38 -14.83 5.06
CA GLY A 112 -14.01 -13.64 4.50
C GLY A 112 -13.94 -13.60 2.96
N LEU A 113 -15.08 -13.39 2.30
CA LEU A 113 -15.15 -13.13 0.86
C LEU A 113 -14.85 -11.65 0.59
N PHE A 114 -13.67 -11.34 0.06
CA PHE A 114 -13.23 -9.97 -0.23
C PHE A 114 -13.68 -9.49 -1.62
N PHE A 115 -14.99 -9.37 -1.83
CA PHE A 115 -15.52 -8.81 -3.07
C PHE A 115 -15.32 -7.29 -3.08
N ARG A 116 -14.53 -6.78 -4.05
CA ARG A 116 -14.16 -5.34 -4.21
C ARG A 116 -13.12 -4.78 -3.23
N ALA A 117 -12.39 -5.63 -2.51
CA ALA A 117 -11.28 -5.16 -1.69
C ALA A 117 -10.20 -4.48 -2.53
N LEU A 118 -9.72 -3.33 -2.06
CA LEU A 118 -8.55 -2.68 -2.63
C LEU A 118 -7.30 -3.57 -2.41
N PRO A 119 -6.28 -3.48 -3.29
CA PRO A 119 -5.07 -4.28 -3.15
C PRO A 119 -4.41 -4.12 -1.77
N ASP A 120 -3.96 -5.22 -1.21
CA ASP A 120 -3.26 -5.33 0.08
C ASP A 120 -1.80 -4.82 0.02
N LYS A 121 -1.33 -4.40 -1.15
CA LYS A 121 0.06 -3.98 -1.40
C LYS A 121 0.10 -2.63 -2.08
N THR A 122 0.93 -1.73 -1.56
CA THR A 122 1.11 -0.38 -2.11
C THR A 122 2.57 0.05 -2.06
N LEU A 123 2.92 0.98 -2.95
CA LEU A 123 4.12 1.77 -2.82
C LEU A 123 3.92 2.83 -1.71
N CYS A 124 4.92 3.00 -0.85
CA CYS A 124 4.94 3.97 0.25
C CYS A 124 6.33 4.62 0.38
N LEU A 125 6.42 5.78 1.02
CA LEU A 125 7.73 6.34 1.38
C LEU A 125 8.42 5.43 2.43
N LYS A 126 9.74 5.29 2.36
CA LYS A 126 10.52 4.39 3.22
C LYS A 126 10.25 4.58 4.72
N ASN A 127 10.00 5.81 5.17
CA ASN A 127 9.78 6.15 6.58
C ASN A 127 8.29 6.27 6.96
N GLU A 128 7.36 5.97 6.06
CA GLU A 128 5.93 6.03 6.38
C GLU A 128 5.40 4.68 6.88
N ILE A 129 4.50 4.78 7.87
CA ILE A 129 3.64 3.67 8.31
C ILE A 129 2.50 3.58 7.30
N CYS A 130 2.47 2.52 6.49
CA CYS A 130 1.37 2.29 5.54
C CYS A 130 0.15 1.78 6.30
N ARG A 131 -0.75 2.69 6.65
CA ARG A 131 -2.04 2.34 7.24
C ARG A 131 -3.03 2.06 6.12
N GLY A 132 -3.67 0.90 6.16
CA GLY A 132 -4.81 0.59 5.30
C GLY A 132 -6.07 1.24 5.85
N GLY A 133 -7.01 1.57 4.95
CA GLY A 133 -8.40 1.81 5.37
C GLY A 133 -9.05 0.49 5.80
N LYS A 134 -10.05 0.56 6.69
CA LYS A 134 -10.91 -0.60 6.98
C LYS A 134 -11.52 -1.07 5.67
N ILE A 135 -11.21 -2.29 5.26
CA ILE A 135 -11.92 -2.92 4.15
C ILE A 135 -13.32 -3.20 4.68
N ALA A 136 -14.33 -2.57 4.08
CA ALA A 136 -15.71 -2.89 4.39
C ALA A 136 -15.94 -4.36 4.02
N LYS A 137 -16.30 -5.17 5.02
CA LYS A 137 -16.82 -6.51 4.82
C LYS A 137 -18.28 -6.31 4.43
N ASP A 138 -18.58 -6.26 3.14
CA ASP A 138 -19.97 -6.32 2.70
C ASP A 138 -20.52 -7.72 3.03
N ARG A 139 -21.60 -7.75 3.79
CA ARG A 139 -22.36 -8.95 4.20
C ARG A 139 -23.53 -9.18 3.26
#